data_AF-G5Q794-F1
#
_entry.id   AF-G5Q794-F1
#
_cell.length_a   1.000
_cell.length_b   1.000
_cell.length_c   1.000
_cell.angle_alpha   90.00
_cell.angle_beta   90.00
_cell.angle_gamma   90.00
#
_symmetry.space_group_name_H-M   'P 1'
#
loop_
_entity.id
_entity.type
_entity.pdbx_description
1 polymer ?
#
loop_
_entity_poly.entity_id
_entity_poly.type
_entity_poly.pdbx_seq_one_letter_code
_entity_poly.pdbx_strand_id
1 'polypeptide(L)' 'MEAVFTLNRDVGIPLYLRDVGVRKEDIPALAQAAFDDVCTGGNPREASLADIVELYHLAW' A
#
# COMPACT_ATOMS: atom_id res chain seq x y z
N MET A 1 3.19 -14.19 -7.53
CA MET A 1 3.60 -12.83 -7.12
C MET A 1 4.68 -12.25 -8.01
N GLU A 2 5.68 -13.04 -8.44
CA GLU A 2 6.80 -12.52 -9.26
C GLU A 2 6.39 -11.85 -10.57
N ALA A 3 5.42 -12.42 -11.33
CA ALA A 3 5.03 -11.86 -12.62
C ALA A 3 4.59 -10.38 -12.56
N VAL A 4 3.92 -9.97 -11.48
CA VAL A 4 3.49 -8.57 -11.27
C VAL A 4 4.69 -7.67 -10.99
N PHE A 5 5.63 -8.12 -10.15
CA PHE A 5 6.85 -7.35 -9.85
C PHE A 5 7.76 -7.22 -11.06
N THR A 6 7.91 -8.28 -11.87
CA THR A 6 8.65 -8.22 -13.13
C THR A 6 8.02 -7.23 -14.09
N LEU A 7 6.71 -7.31 -14.30
CA LEU A 7 6.00 -6.38 -15.17
C LEU A 7 6.20 -4.92 -14.73
N ASN A 8 6.08 -4.62 -13.43
CA ASN A 8 6.31 -3.26 -12.91
C ASN A 8 7.71 -2.73 -13.27
N ARG A 9 8.74 -3.58 -13.20
CA ARG A 9 10.11 -3.21 -13.61
C ARG A 9 10.22 -3.00 -15.11
N ASP A 10 9.62 -3.89 -15.89
CA ASP A 10 9.70 -3.85 -17.36
C ASP A 10 9.08 -2.57 -17.94
N VAL A 11 8.02 -2.06 -17.30
CA VAL A 11 7.34 -0.82 -17.73
C VAL A 11 7.79 0.43 -16.96
N GLY A 12 8.78 0.31 -16.06
CA GLY A 12 9.39 1.44 -15.37
C GLY A 12 8.56 2.07 -14.24
N ILE A 13 7.69 1.31 -13.57
CA ILE A 13 6.96 1.77 -12.39
C ILE A 13 7.91 1.77 -11.16
N PRO A 14 7.99 2.87 -10.39
CA PRO A 14 8.73 2.90 -9.13
C PRO A 14 8.28 1.80 -8.17
N LEU A 15 9.23 1.12 -7.53
CA LEU A 15 8.94 -0.08 -6.74
C LEU A 15 8.50 0.23 -5.30
N TYR A 16 8.77 1.44 -4.82
CA TYR A 16 8.52 1.83 -3.44
C TYR A 16 7.80 3.18 -3.36
N LEU A 17 6.96 3.34 -2.33
CA LEU A 17 6.21 4.58 -2.10
C LEU A 17 7.13 5.79 -1.81
N ARG A 18 8.31 5.56 -1.20
CA ARG A 18 9.30 6.62 -0.97
C ARG A 18 9.83 7.24 -2.26
N ASP A 19 9.86 6.47 -3.34
CA ASP A 19 10.39 6.92 -4.65
C ASP A 19 9.41 7.89 -5.33
N VAL A 20 8.16 7.95 -4.87
CA VAL A 20 7.11 8.87 -5.35
C VAL A 20 6.69 9.90 -4.29
N GLY A 21 7.48 10.06 -3.22
CA GLY A 21 7.33 11.15 -2.25
C GLY A 21 6.41 10.88 -1.07
N VAL A 22 5.99 9.63 -0.83
CA VAL A 22 5.25 9.28 0.39
C VAL A 22 6.19 9.37 1.60
N ARG A 23 5.77 10.11 2.62
CA ARG A 23 6.53 10.29 3.86
C ARG A 23 6.11 9.22 4.88
N LYS A 24 7.06 8.66 5.64
CA LYS A 24 6.77 7.64 6.65
C LYS A 24 5.81 8.14 7.72
N GLU A 25 5.93 9.42 8.05
CA GLU A 25 5.19 10.07 9.11
C GLU A 25 3.69 10.19 8.77
N ASP A 26 3.32 10.13 7.49
CA ASP A 26 1.94 10.19 7.03
C ASP A 26 1.25 8.80 7.02
N ILE A 27 2.02 7.70 7.15
CA ILE A 27 1.49 6.32 7.08
C ILE A 27 0.31 6.08 8.05
N PRO A 28 0.33 6.52 9.32
CA PRO A 28 -0.80 6.33 10.21
C PRO A 28 -2.09 6.98 9.71
N ALA A 29 -1.99 8.19 9.13
CA ALA A 29 -3.15 8.91 8.59
C ALA A 29 -3.66 8.28 7.29
N LEU A 30 -2.74 7.86 6.40
CA LEU A 30 -3.08 7.16 5.16
C LEU A 30 -3.76 5.82 5.43
N ALA A 31 -3.26 5.07 6.42
CA ALA A 31 -3.84 3.79 6.80
C ALA A 31 -5.26 3.94 7.36
N GLN A 32 -5.51 4.98 8.17
CA GLN A 32 -6.86 5.27 8.66
C GLN A 32 -7.80 5.64 7.50
N ALA A 33 -7.36 6.52 6.59
CA ALA A 33 -8.16 6.89 5.42
C ALA A 33 -8.47 5.68 4.53
N ALA A 34 -7.52 4.76 4.35
CA ALA A 34 -7.74 3.52 3.61
C ALA A 34 -8.68 2.54 4.35
N PHE A 35 -8.58 2.45 5.69
CA PHE A 35 -9.49 1.62 6.49
C PHE A 35 -10.95 2.09 6.36
N ASP A 36 -11.16 3.40 6.30
CA ASP A 36 -12.48 4.03 6.17
C ASP A 36 -12.99 4.10 4.71
N ASP A 37 -12.17 3.71 3.73
CA ASP A 37 -12.56 3.74 2.32
C ASP A 37 -13.57 2.63 1.99
N VAL A 38 -14.60 2.99 1.22
CA VAL A 38 -15.70 2.08 0.83
C VAL A 38 -15.21 0.83 0.09
N CYS A 39 -14.08 0.92 -0.62
CA CYS A 39 -13.52 -0.20 -1.36
C CYS A 39 -12.93 -1.27 -0.42
N THR A 40 -12.44 -0.89 0.77
CA THR A 40 -11.80 -1.81 1.72
C THR A 40 -12.75 -2.89 2.20
N GLY A 41 -14.04 -2.57 2.35
CA GLY A 41 -15.07 -3.56 2.70
C GLY A 41 -15.29 -4.64 1.62
N GLY A 42 -14.85 -4.40 0.38
CA GLY A 42 -14.88 -5.37 -0.71
C GLY A 42 -13.66 -6.30 -0.76
N ASN A 43 -12.63 -6.08 0.06
CA ASN A 43 -11.45 -6.93 0.09
C ASN A 43 -11.83 -8.32 0.62
N PRO A 44 -11.46 -9.43 -0.06
CA PRO A 44 -11.87 -10.78 0.34
C PRO A 44 -11.30 -11.22 1.71
N ARG A 45 -10.32 -10.48 2.23
CA ARG A 45 -9.81 -10.61 3.60
C ARG A 45 -10.18 -9.35 4.37
N GLU A 46 -10.87 -9.51 5.49
CA GLU A 46 -11.07 -8.39 6.41
C GLU A 46 -9.71 -7.85 6.87
N ALA A 47 -9.50 -6.54 6.68
CA ALA A 47 -8.27 -5.86 7.03
C ALA A 47 -8.47 -5.05 8.30
N SER A 48 -7.61 -5.22 9.29
CA SER A 48 -7.55 -4.31 10.43
C SER A 48 -6.72 -3.06 10.08
N LEU A 49 -6.89 -1.99 10.85
CA LEU A 49 -6.03 -0.79 10.72
C LEU A 49 -4.54 -1.15 10.84
N ALA A 50 -4.19 -2.08 11.74
CA ALA A 50 -2.81 -2.52 11.93
C ALA A 50 -2.27 -3.27 10.70
N ASP A 51 -3.10 -4.09 10.04
CA ASP A 51 -2.71 -4.75 8.79
C ASP A 51 -2.39 -3.72 7.70
N ILE A 52 -3.22 -2.67 7.58
CA ILE A 52 -3.05 -1.63 6.56
C ILE A 52 -1.79 -0.80 6.84
N VAL A 53 -1.52 -0.45 8.10
CA VAL A 53 -0.27 0.23 8.50
C VAL A 53 0.95 -0.60 8.10
N GLU A 54 0.94 -1.90 8.39
CA GLU A 54 2.05 -2.80 8.02
C GLU A 54 2.21 -2.89 6.50
N LEU A 55 1.12 -2.96 5.73
CA LEU A 55 1.17 -2.96 4.26
C LEU A 55 1.80 -1.68 3.71
N TYR A 56 1.48 -0.51 4.27
CA TYR A 56 2.14 0.74 3.90
C TYR A 56 3.64 0.70 4.23
N HIS A 57 4.04 0.14 5.37
CA HIS A 57 5.46 0.00 5.72
C HIS A 57 6.21 -0.98 4.81
N LEU A 58 5.59 -2.09 4.41
CA LEU A 58 6.18 -3.06 3.47
C LEU A 58 6.34 -2.50 2.06
N ALA A 59 5.45 -1.59 1.64
CA ALA A 59 5.49 -0.94 0.33
C ALA A 59 6.34 0.34 0.28
N TRP A 60 6.83 0.82 1.43
CA TRP A 60 7.62 2.07 1.53
C TRP A 60 9.12 1.87 1.24
#